data_AF-A0A679FIZ9-F1
#
_entry.id   AF-A0A679FIZ9-F1
#
_cell.length_a   1.000
_cell.length_b   1.000
_cell.length_c   1.000
_cell.angle_alpha   90.00
_cell.angle_beta   90.00
_cell.angle_gamma   90.00
#
_symmetry.space_group_name_H-M   'P 1'
#
loop_
_entity.id
_entity.type
_entity.pdbx_description
1 polymer ?
#
loop_
_entity_poly.entity_id
_entity_poly.type
_entity_poly.pdbx_seq_one_letter_code
_entity_poly.pdbx_strand_id
1 'polypeptide(L)'
;MKKIIVILLLWSITLVFVSCNSSNSSNANHPNLSIIQAAYDSLSVSEKKEINGDWRDANVDERVVTKRNGSLTDPNYDGKEVYVVTFSSKRSNVLGDISVYVSKDKMKVIGKGYRE
;
A
#
# COMPACT_ATOMS: atom_id res chain seq x y z
N MET A 1 -4.56 -69.81 -3.22
CA MET A 1 -4.45 -69.19 -4.56
C MET A 1 -5.84 -68.84 -5.05
N LYS A 2 -6.01 -67.66 -5.68
CA LYS A 2 -7.29 -67.01 -6.05
C LYS A 2 -7.97 -66.40 -4.81
N LYS A 3 -7.98 -65.11 -4.53
CA LYS A 3 -7.82 -63.95 -5.41
C LYS A 3 -7.35 -62.79 -4.53
N ILE A 4 -6.06 -62.53 -4.60
CA ILE A 4 -5.38 -61.26 -4.22
C ILE A 4 -5.86 -60.12 -5.16
N ILE A 5 -7.10 -60.21 -5.67
CA ILE A 5 -7.69 -59.36 -6.72
C ILE A 5 -8.69 -58.37 -6.13
N VAL A 6 -9.01 -58.46 -4.83
CA VAL A 6 -9.95 -57.50 -4.20
C VAL A 6 -9.24 -56.23 -3.70
N ILE A 7 -7.90 -56.16 -3.79
CA ILE A 7 -7.10 -54.99 -3.39
C ILE A 7 -6.89 -53.99 -4.56
N LEU A 8 -7.48 -54.24 -5.73
CA LEU A 8 -7.45 -53.36 -6.92
C LEU A 8 -8.79 -52.63 -7.17
N LEU A 9 -9.53 -52.31 -6.11
CA LEU A 9 -10.76 -51.50 -6.17
C LEU A 9 -10.75 -50.34 -5.17
N LEU A 10 -9.56 -49.92 -4.74
CA LEU A 10 -9.34 -48.78 -3.86
C LEU A 10 -8.52 -47.66 -4.53
N TRP A 11 -8.59 -47.58 -5.86
CA TRP A 11 -7.76 -46.66 -6.63
C TRP A 11 -8.52 -46.01 -7.79
N SER A 12 -9.64 -45.35 -7.50
CA SER A 12 -10.27 -44.42 -8.45
C SER A 12 -11.45 -43.67 -7.81
N ILE A 13 -11.19 -42.83 -6.82
CA ILE A 13 -12.00 -41.62 -6.66
C ILE A 13 -11.02 -40.46 -6.73
N THR A 14 -10.84 -40.01 -7.96
CA THR A 14 -10.09 -38.84 -8.37
C THR A 14 -10.57 -37.64 -7.58
N LEU A 15 -9.66 -37.02 -6.85
CA LEU A 15 -9.81 -35.65 -6.38
C LEU A 15 -10.04 -34.75 -7.59
N VAL A 16 -11.29 -34.37 -7.80
CA VAL A 16 -11.62 -33.22 -8.64
C VAL A 16 -11.51 -32.01 -7.72
N PHE A 17 -10.28 -31.53 -7.49
CA PHE A 17 -10.13 -30.16 -7.04
C PHE A 17 -10.51 -29.26 -8.20
N VAL A 18 -11.65 -28.61 -8.05
CA VAL A 18 -12.05 -27.42 -8.79
C VAL A 18 -10.95 -26.39 -8.59
N SER A 19 -10.03 -26.27 -9.56
CA SER A 19 -9.20 -25.09 -9.68
C SER A 19 -9.97 -24.09 -10.54
N CYS A 20 -10.70 -23.21 -9.85
CA CYS A 20 -11.19 -21.98 -10.43
C CYS A 20 -9.96 -21.19 -10.87
N ASN A 21 -9.75 -21.09 -12.18
CA ASN A 21 -8.77 -20.17 -12.74
C ASN A 21 -9.35 -18.76 -12.59
N SER A 22 -9.34 -18.24 -11.35
CA SER A 22 -9.25 -16.81 -11.19
C SER A 22 -8.01 -16.43 -11.97
N SER A 23 -8.22 -15.70 -13.05
CA SER A 23 -7.18 -14.88 -13.65
C SER A 23 -6.39 -14.28 -12.49
N ASN A 24 -5.18 -14.80 -12.28
CA ASN A 24 -4.14 -14.09 -11.58
C ASN A 24 -3.91 -12.84 -12.42
N SER A 25 -4.78 -11.84 -12.21
CA SER A 25 -4.33 -10.48 -12.15
C SER A 25 -3.18 -10.56 -11.17
N SER A 26 -1.98 -10.49 -11.72
CA SER A 26 -0.77 -10.15 -11.02
C SER A 26 -0.96 -8.76 -10.39
N ASN A 27 -1.88 -8.66 -9.42
CA ASN A 27 -1.65 -7.77 -8.30
C ASN A 27 -0.55 -8.46 -7.50
N ALA A 28 0.68 -8.25 -7.98
CA ALA A 28 1.78 -8.08 -7.07
C ALA A 28 1.23 -7.22 -5.94
N ASN A 29 1.05 -7.83 -4.76
CA ASN A 29 0.91 -7.09 -3.53
C ASN A 29 2.21 -6.30 -3.38
N HIS A 30 2.28 -5.14 -4.04
CA HIS A 30 3.35 -4.19 -3.84
C HIS A 30 3.13 -3.71 -2.39
N PRO A 31 4.01 -4.06 -1.43
CA PRO A 31 3.78 -3.73 -0.01
C PRO A 31 3.57 -2.23 0.21
N ASN A 32 4.05 -1.40 -0.71
CA ASN A 32 3.87 0.04 -0.71
C ASN A 32 2.51 0.50 -1.24
N LEU A 33 1.79 -0.28 -2.05
CA LEU A 33 0.56 0.18 -2.70
C LEU A 33 -0.55 0.46 -1.68
N SER A 34 -0.63 -0.32 -0.61
CA SER A 34 -1.57 -0.08 0.49
C SER A 34 -1.23 1.23 1.24
N ILE A 35 0.06 1.49 1.47
CA ILE A 35 0.55 2.71 2.13
C ILE A 35 0.26 3.93 1.25
N ILE A 36 0.58 3.84 -0.05
CA ILE A 36 0.30 4.88 -1.04
C ILE A 36 -1.21 5.14 -1.13
N GLN A 37 -2.04 4.10 -1.12
CA GLN A 37 -3.49 4.24 -1.14
C GLN A 37 -4.02 4.94 0.11
N ALA A 38 -3.56 4.54 1.31
CA ALA A 38 -3.96 5.20 2.55
C ALA A 38 -3.59 6.70 2.56
N ALA A 39 -2.41 7.02 2.05
CA ALA A 39 -1.96 8.39 1.88
C ALA A 39 -2.82 9.15 0.87
N TYR A 40 -3.09 8.58 -0.30
CA TYR A 40 -3.91 9.17 -1.35
C TYR A 40 -5.35 9.42 -0.87
N ASP A 41 -5.94 8.47 -0.14
CA ASP A 41 -7.29 8.58 0.37
C ASP A 41 -7.45 9.72 1.40
N SER A 42 -6.37 10.09 2.09
CA SER A 42 -6.34 11.23 3.02
C SER A 42 -6.23 12.61 2.35
N LEU A 43 -6.00 12.65 1.03
CA LEU A 43 -5.90 13.89 0.29
C LEU A 43 -7.28 14.50 0.04
N SER A 44 -7.36 15.82 0.14
CA SER A 44 -8.53 16.59 -0.30
C SER A 44 -8.74 16.47 -1.80
N VAL A 45 -9.95 16.79 -2.26
CA VAL A 45 -10.30 16.79 -3.69
C VAL A 45 -9.37 17.72 -4.49
N SER A 46 -8.97 18.86 -3.91
CA SER A 46 -8.05 19.80 -4.56
C SER A 46 -6.63 19.25 -4.67
N GLU A 47 -6.10 18.65 -3.60
CA GLU A 47 -4.78 17.98 -3.63
C GLU A 47 -4.75 16.84 -4.65
N LYS A 48 -5.82 16.02 -4.73
CA LYS A 48 -5.91 14.94 -5.74
C LYS A 48 -5.86 15.47 -7.18
N LYS A 49 -6.49 16.63 -7.45
CA LYS A 49 -6.45 17.27 -8.77
C LYS A 49 -5.07 17.81 -9.13
N GLU A 50 -4.27 18.16 -8.13
CA GLU A 50 -2.90 18.66 -8.30
C GLU A 50 -1.89 17.55 -8.60
N ILE A 51 -2.21 16.28 -8.38
CA ILE A 51 -1.28 15.17 -8.66
C ILE A 51 -0.93 15.14 -10.16
N ASN A 52 0.36 15.03 -10.41
CA ASN A 52 0.94 14.85 -11.74
C ASN A 52 1.19 13.36 -12.00
N GLY A 53 0.54 12.80 -13.03
CA GLY A 53 0.64 11.37 -13.35
C GLY A 53 -0.32 10.48 -12.55
N ASP A 54 0.01 9.19 -12.47
CA ASP A 54 -0.72 8.22 -11.64
C ASP A 54 -0.27 8.36 -10.17
N TRP A 55 -1.24 8.39 -9.25
CA TRP A 55 -0.96 8.46 -7.82
C TRP A 55 -0.26 7.19 -7.30
N ARG A 56 -0.40 6.07 -8.00
CA ARG A 56 0.25 4.79 -7.66
C ARG A 56 1.77 4.83 -7.82
N ASP A 57 2.29 5.79 -8.59
CA ASP A 57 3.72 6.01 -8.82
C ASP A 57 4.37 6.88 -7.72
N ALA A 58 3.62 7.21 -6.65
CA ALA A 58 4.14 8.00 -5.54
C ALA A 58 5.37 7.36 -4.90
N ASN A 59 6.34 8.20 -4.52
CA ASN A 59 7.53 7.72 -3.82
C ASN A 59 7.20 7.40 -2.35
N VAL A 60 7.79 6.34 -1.82
CA VAL A 60 7.67 5.96 -0.40
C VAL A 60 9.05 5.89 0.20
N ASP A 61 9.33 6.81 1.13
CA ASP A 61 10.58 6.83 1.91
C ASP A 61 10.30 6.62 3.39
N GLU A 62 11.33 6.25 4.14
CA GLU A 62 11.30 6.22 5.60
C GLU A 62 12.10 7.39 6.15
N ARG A 63 11.48 8.23 6.99
CA ARG A 63 12.15 9.40 7.58
C ARG A 63 11.63 9.70 8.97
N VAL A 64 12.49 10.29 9.80
CA VAL A 64 12.08 10.84 11.10
C VAL A 64 11.29 12.13 10.87
N VAL A 65 10.04 12.17 11.33
CA VAL A 65 9.19 13.36 11.26
C VAL A 65 9.23 14.13 12.56
N THR A 66 9.10 15.45 12.47
CA THR A 66 9.02 16.33 13.64
C THR A 66 7.99 17.41 13.38
N LYS A 67 7.51 18.08 14.42
CA LYS A 67 6.61 19.25 14.25
C LYS A 67 7.24 20.41 13.46
N ARG A 68 8.55 20.37 13.21
CA ARG A 68 9.26 21.38 12.40
C ARG A 68 9.14 21.14 10.90
N ASN A 69 8.94 19.89 10.47
CA ASN A 69 8.91 19.53 9.05
C ASN A 69 7.50 19.19 8.53
N GLY A 70 6.48 19.22 9.38
CA GLY A 70 5.10 19.10 8.96
C GLY A 70 4.10 19.20 10.09
N SER A 71 2.83 19.15 9.72
CA SER A 71 1.71 19.10 10.65
C SER A 71 1.43 17.66 11.04
N LEU A 72 1.58 17.34 12.33
CA LEU A 72 1.29 16.01 12.89
C LEU A 72 -0.10 16.02 13.53
N THR A 73 -0.96 15.10 13.13
CA THR A 73 -2.28 14.88 13.76
C THR A 73 -2.17 14.07 15.05
N ASP A 74 -1.09 13.30 15.21
CA ASP A 74 -0.75 12.61 16.45
C ASP A 74 0.64 13.08 16.94
N PRO A 75 0.69 13.90 18.02
CA PRO A 75 1.95 14.46 18.51
C PRO A 75 2.91 13.41 19.07
N ASN A 76 2.45 12.18 19.34
CA ASN A 76 3.31 11.09 19.80
C ASN A 76 4.28 10.59 18.71
N TYR A 77 4.15 11.07 17.48
CA TYR A 77 5.06 10.76 16.37
C TYR A 77 6.15 11.81 16.15
N ASP A 78 6.18 12.87 16.96
CA ASP A 78 7.28 13.85 16.93
C ASP A 78 8.60 13.17 17.33
N GLY A 79 9.57 13.16 16.41
CA GLY A 79 10.85 12.46 16.58
C GLY A 79 10.81 10.97 16.26
N LYS A 80 9.73 10.45 15.65
CA LYS A 80 9.63 9.04 15.25
C LYS A 80 9.82 8.86 13.74
N GLU A 81 10.35 7.69 13.38
CA GLU A 81 10.45 7.25 12.00
C GLU A 81 9.11 6.75 11.47
N VAL A 82 8.74 7.23 10.29
CA VAL A 82 7.44 6.97 9.65
C VAL A 82 7.64 6.75 8.15
N TYR A 83 6.62 6.24 7.47
CA TYR A 83 6.59 6.29 6.01
C TYR A 83 6.19 7.70 5.54
N VAL A 84 6.92 8.23 4.58
CA VAL A 84 6.60 9.47 3.87
C VAL A 84 6.23 9.11 2.46
N VAL A 85 4.97 9.34 2.11
CA VAL A 85 4.46 9.16 0.74
C VAL A 85 4.47 10.52 0.05
N THR A 86 5.25 10.64 -1.03
CA THR A 86 5.38 11.88 -1.80
C THR A 86 4.72 11.72 -3.17
N PHE A 87 3.68 12.51 -3.41
CA PHE A 87 3.00 12.62 -4.70
C PHE A 87 3.54 13.81 -5.47
N SER A 88 4.01 13.58 -6.69
CA SER A 88 4.43 14.67 -7.57
C SER A 88 3.24 15.60 -7.85
N SER A 89 3.44 16.90 -7.70
CA SER A 89 2.42 17.92 -7.95
C SER A 89 2.66 18.65 -9.26
N LYS A 90 1.58 18.97 -9.99
CA LYS A 90 1.58 19.91 -11.13
C LYS A 90 2.05 21.31 -10.71
N ARG A 91 2.01 21.62 -9.42
CA ARG A 91 2.42 22.90 -8.81
C ARG A 91 3.71 22.76 -8.00
N SER A 92 4.50 21.72 -8.24
CA SER A 92 5.76 21.47 -7.51
C SER A 92 6.71 22.67 -7.52
N ASN A 93 6.79 23.39 -8.64
CA ASN A 93 7.63 24.58 -8.78
C ASN A 93 7.19 25.79 -7.92
N VAL A 94 5.98 25.77 -7.35
CA VAL A 94 5.41 26.89 -6.59
C VAL A 94 5.06 26.52 -5.16
N LEU A 95 4.61 25.29 -4.93
CA LEU A 95 4.16 24.79 -3.62
C LEU A 95 4.89 23.50 -3.20
N GLY A 96 5.88 23.04 -3.95
CA GLY A 96 6.47 21.72 -3.74
C GLY A 96 5.49 20.56 -3.96
N ASP A 97 5.99 19.35 -3.74
CA ASP A 97 5.20 18.12 -3.83
C ASP A 97 4.35 17.88 -2.59
N ILE A 98 3.36 16.99 -2.71
CA ILE A 98 2.45 16.68 -1.60
C ILE A 98 3.04 15.51 -0.82
N SER A 99 3.41 15.74 0.44
CA SER A 99 3.95 14.70 1.32
C SER A 99 2.96 14.34 2.44
N VAL A 100 2.69 13.04 2.59
CA VAL A 100 1.79 12.49 3.62
C VAL A 100 2.58 11.55 4.52
N TYR A 101 2.36 11.65 5.83
CA TYR A 101 3.02 10.83 6.84
C TYR A 101 2.11 9.68 7.28
N VAL A 102 2.63 8.46 7.19
CA VAL A 102 1.91 7.22 7.52
C VAL A 102 2.69 6.44 8.57
N SER A 103 2.02 6.04 9.64
CA SER A 103 2.65 5.30 10.74
C SER A 103 3.06 3.89 10.30
N LYS A 104 4.25 3.45 10.73
CA LYS A 104 4.77 2.11 10.40
C LYS A 104 4.04 0.98 11.13
N ASP A 105 3.48 1.27 12.31
CA ASP A 105 2.83 0.28 13.19
C ASP A 105 1.40 -0.07 12.78
N LYS A 106 0.63 0.93 12.36
CA LYS A 106 -0.83 0.85 12.17
C LYS A 106 -1.27 1.27 10.78
N MET A 107 -0.34 1.62 9.89
CA MET A 107 -0.63 2.18 8.56
C MET A 107 -1.59 3.37 8.63
N LYS A 108 -1.54 4.16 9.72
CA LYS A 108 -2.44 5.28 9.95
C LYS A 108 -1.83 6.56 9.44
N VAL A 109 -2.61 7.39 8.75
CA VAL A 109 -2.17 8.74 8.39
C VAL A 109 -2.07 9.60 9.66
N ILE A 110 -0.88 10.13 9.91
CA ILE A 110 -0.49 10.84 11.14
C ILE A 110 -0.02 12.28 10.88
N GLY A 111 -0.09 12.74 9.64
CA GLY A 111 0.28 14.10 9.31
C GLY A 111 0.54 14.35 7.83
N LYS A 112 0.94 15.58 7.53
CA LYS A 112 1.37 16.03 6.21
C LYS A 112 2.60 16.92 6.32
N GLY A 113 3.48 16.84 5.34
CA GLY A 113 4.63 17.74 5.23
C GLY A 113 4.22 19.17 4.91
N TYR A 114 5.03 20.12 5.36
CA TYR A 114 4.89 21.50 4.88
C TYR A 114 5.29 21.59 3.41
N ARG A 115 4.69 22.55 2.73
CA ARG A 115 4.89 22.88 1.32
C ARG A 115 5.70 24.17 1.23
N GLU A 116 6.42 24.34 0.12
CA GLU A 116 7.25 25.53 -0.12
C GLU A 116 6.43 26.83 -0.22
#